data_AF-A0A327JDL7-F1
#
_entry.id   AF-A0A327JDL7-F1
#
_cell.length_a   1.000
_cell.length_b   1.000
_cell.length_c   1.000
_cell.angle_alpha   90.00
_cell.angle_beta   90.00
_cell.angle_gamma   90.00
#
_symmetry.space_group_name_H-M   'P 1'
#
loop_
_entity.id
_entity.type
_entity.pdbx_description
1 polymer ?
#
loop_
_entity_poly.entity_id
_entity_poly.type
_entity_poly.pdbx_seq_one_letter_code
_entity_poly.pdbx_strand_id
1 'polypeptide(L)'
;KELIFAILKANAEQEDLLFMEGVLEIIQSEGFGFLRPINYSPSSEDIYISASQIRRFDLRNGDKVSGKVRPPKENERYYGLLHVEAVNGDD
;
A
#
# COMPACT_ATOMS: atom_id res chain seq x y z
N LYS A 1 17.63 25.21 -5.21
CA LYS A 1 16.35 24.46 -5.23
C LYS A 1 16.56 23.00 -5.62
N GLU A 2 17.45 22.68 -6.56
CA GLU A 2 17.74 21.31 -7.00
C GLU A 2 18.35 20.41 -5.90
N LEU A 3 19.21 20.95 -5.04
CA LEU A 3 19.84 20.17 -3.95
C LEU A 3 18.83 19.61 -2.93
N ILE A 4 17.80 20.40 -2.58
CA ILE A 4 16.74 19.95 -1.68
C ILE A 4 15.95 18.81 -2.34
N PHE A 5 15.66 18.93 -3.63
CA PHE A 5 14.94 17.90 -4.37
C PHE A 5 15.77 16.62 -4.52
N ALA A 6 17.08 16.73 -4.74
CA ALA A 6 18.00 15.61 -4.80
C ALA A 6 18.14 14.90 -3.45
N ILE A 7 18.19 15.65 -2.33
CA ILE A 7 18.22 15.07 -0.98
C ILE A 7 16.90 14.37 -0.65
N LEU A 8 15.76 14.96 -1.00
CA LEU A 8 14.45 14.33 -0.82
C LEU A 8 14.31 13.05 -1.66
N LYS A 9 14.82 13.07 -2.90
CA LYS A 9 14.84 11.90 -3.79
C LYS A 9 15.78 10.82 -3.28
N ALA A 10 17.00 11.16 -2.87
CA ALA A 10 17.97 10.22 -2.32
C ALA A 10 17.48 9.59 -1.01
N ASN A 11 16.82 10.35 -0.14
CA ASN A 11 16.18 9.80 1.06
C ASN A 11 15.02 8.85 0.72
N ALA A 12 14.21 9.20 -0.29
CA ALA A 12 13.14 8.32 -0.76
C ALA A 12 13.65 7.06 -1.48
N GLU A 13 14.85 7.11 -2.07
CA GLU A 13 15.54 5.97 -2.68
C GLU A 13 16.32 5.12 -1.66
N GLN A 14 16.67 5.68 -0.49
CA GLN A 14 17.33 4.98 0.62
C GLN A 14 16.37 4.38 1.64
N GLU A 15 15.11 4.79 1.68
CA GLU A 15 14.09 4.01 2.36
C GLU A 15 13.98 2.69 1.60
N ASP A 16 14.38 1.58 2.23
CA ASP A 16 14.17 0.21 1.72
C ASP A 16 12.67 0.00 1.51
N LEU A 17 12.15 0.44 0.36
CA LEU A 17 10.75 0.32 0.01
C LEU A 17 10.48 -1.16 -0.23
N LEU A 18 9.92 -1.81 0.79
CA LEU A 18 9.55 -3.20 0.74
C LEU A 18 8.48 -3.40 -0.33
N PHE A 19 8.60 -4.48 -1.08
CA PHE A 19 7.56 -4.91 -2.01
C PHE A 19 6.69 -5.96 -1.33
N MET A 20 5.38 -5.77 -1.34
CA MET A 20 4.44 -6.71 -0.73
C MET A 20 3.20 -6.88 -1.62
N GLU A 21 2.48 -7.97 -1.38
CA GLU A 21 1.21 -8.26 -2.04
C GLU A 21 0.17 -8.77 -1.04
N GLY A 22 -1.11 -8.63 -1.40
CA GLY A 22 -2.20 -9.20 -0.62
C GLY A 22 -3.53 -9.05 -1.34
N VAL A 23 -4.57 -9.68 -0.79
CA VAL A 23 -5.93 -9.59 -1.32
C VAL A 23 -6.69 -8.47 -0.63
N LEU A 24 -7.32 -7.61 -1.43
CA LEU A 24 -8.01 -6.42 -0.96
C LEU A 24 -9.31 -6.76 -0.23
N GLU A 25 -9.45 -6.18 0.97
CA GLU A 25 -10.69 -6.05 1.70
C GLU A 25 -10.97 -4.57 2.01
N ILE A 26 -12.04 -4.03 1.42
CA ILE A 26 -12.51 -2.65 1.59
C ILE A 26 -13.47 -2.59 2.77
N ILE A 27 -13.21 -1.66 3.67
CA ILE A 27 -14.09 -1.33 4.80
C ILE A 27 -15.14 -0.34 4.30
N GLN A 28 -16.30 -0.85 3.90
CA GLN A 28 -17.33 -0.11 3.16
C GLN A 28 -17.82 1.17 3.87
N SER A 29 -17.82 1.20 5.20
CA SER A 29 -18.23 2.38 5.97
C SER A 29 -17.28 3.57 5.84
N GLU A 30 -16.00 3.33 5.51
CA GLU A 30 -14.95 4.34 5.54
C GLU A 30 -14.18 4.48 4.21
N GLY A 31 -14.38 3.54 3.28
CA GLY A 31 -13.88 3.61 1.91
C GLY A 31 -12.38 3.31 1.73
N PHE A 32 -11.62 3.14 2.82
CA PHE A 32 -10.27 2.57 2.79
C PHE A 32 -10.34 1.03 2.86
N GLY A 33 -9.19 0.37 2.68
CA GLY A 33 -9.10 -1.07 2.81
C GLY A 33 -7.78 -1.57 3.36
N PHE A 34 -7.69 -2.88 3.48
CA PHE A 34 -6.48 -3.61 3.81
C PHE A 34 -6.18 -4.66 2.75
N LEU A 35 -4.92 -4.79 2.35
CA LEU A 35 -4.45 -5.97 1.66
C LEU A 35 -4.11 -7.02 2.73
N ARG A 36 -4.75 -8.18 2.64
CA ARG A 36 -4.50 -9.33 3.51
C ARG A 36 -3.45 -10.23 2.85
N PRO A 37 -2.20 -10.26 3.35
CA PRO A 37 -1.15 -11.08 2.75
C PRO A 37 -1.27 -12.57 3.14
N ILE A 38 -1.91 -12.87 4.28
CA ILE A 38 -1.95 -14.22 4.86
C ILE A 38 -3.40 -14.63 5.14
N ASN A 39 -3.82 -15.78 4.59
CA ASN A 39 -5.09 -16.47 4.90
C ASN A 39 -6.37 -15.61 4.84
N TYR A 40 -6.37 -14.49 4.12
CA TYR A 40 -7.51 -13.58 3.96
C TYR A 40 -8.11 -13.09 5.29
N SER A 41 -7.35 -13.18 6.37
CA SER A 41 -7.82 -12.86 7.72
C SER A 41 -7.07 -11.63 8.25
N PRO A 42 -7.70 -10.80 9.08
CA PRO A 42 -7.03 -9.66 9.69
C PRO A 42 -5.78 -10.09 10.47
N SER A 43 -4.67 -9.38 10.27
CA SER A 43 -3.36 -9.69 10.83
C SER A 43 -2.54 -8.42 11.12
N SER A 44 -1.45 -8.53 11.88
CA SER A 44 -0.49 -7.43 12.04
C SER A 44 0.23 -7.07 10.75
N GLU A 45 0.28 -7.99 9.79
CA GLU A 45 1.00 -7.86 8.52
C GLU A 45 0.15 -7.18 7.44
N ASP A 46 -1.09 -6.78 7.77
CA ASP A 46 -1.99 -6.16 6.81
C ASP A 46 -1.43 -4.83 6.31
N ILE A 47 -1.73 -4.53 5.05
CA ILE A 47 -1.24 -3.33 4.37
C ILE A 47 -2.42 -2.39 4.16
N TYR A 48 -2.35 -1.21 4.76
CA TYR A 48 -3.32 -0.15 4.55
C TYR A 48 -3.28 0.35 3.10
N ILE A 49 -4.44 0.45 2.47
CA ILE A 49 -4.64 1.11 1.18
C ILE A 49 -5.72 2.19 1.31
N SER A 50 -5.39 3.39 0.83
CA SER A 50 -6.28 4.54 0.95
C SER A 50 -7.48 4.48 0.00
N ALA A 51 -8.56 5.15 0.37
CA ALA A 51 -9.75 5.28 -0.46
C ALA A 51 -9.46 5.95 -1.83
N SER A 52 -8.45 6.80 -1.92
CA SER A 52 -8.05 7.43 -3.20
C SER A 52 -7.36 6.43 -4.12
N GLN A 53 -6.50 5.55 -3.60
CA GLN A 53 -5.86 4.48 -4.37
C GLN A 53 -6.91 3.46 -4.86
N ILE A 54 -7.82 3.02 -3.99
CA ILE A 54 -8.92 2.12 -4.36
C ILE A 54 -9.72 2.69 -5.54
N ARG A 55 -10.15 3.96 -5.44
CA ARG A 55 -10.91 4.62 -6.51
C ARG A 55 -10.10 4.83 -7.79
N ARG A 56 -8.81 5.16 -7.68
CA ARG A 56 -7.95 5.43 -8.83
C ARG A 56 -7.76 4.22 -9.73
N PHE A 57 -7.69 3.03 -9.15
CA PHE A 57 -7.47 1.77 -9.86
C PHE A 57 -8.74 0.91 -10.00
N ASP A 58 -9.92 1.46 -9.71
CA ASP A 58 -11.23 0.76 -9.69
C ASP A 58 -11.21 -0.57 -8.92
N LEU A 59 -10.47 -0.62 -7.80
CA LEU A 59 -10.26 -1.84 -7.05
C LEU A 59 -11.53 -2.30 -6.32
N ARG A 60 -11.67 -3.62 -6.17
CA ARG A 60 -12.81 -4.29 -5.54
C ARG A 60 -12.34 -5.33 -4.54
N ASN A 61 -13.22 -5.70 -3.60
CA ASN A 61 -12.96 -6.79 -2.66
C ASN A 61 -12.60 -8.06 -3.42
N GLY A 62 -11.48 -8.69 -3.04
CA GLY A 62 -10.96 -9.88 -3.68
C GLY A 62 -9.85 -9.63 -4.69
N ASP A 63 -9.61 -8.38 -5.12
CA ASP A 63 -8.49 -8.07 -6.01
C ASP A 63 -7.15 -8.37 -5.33
N LYS A 64 -6.27 -9.09 -6.04
CA LYS A 64 -4.89 -9.29 -5.61
C LYS A 64 -4.07 -8.08 -6.03
N VAL A 65 -3.56 -7.34 -5.07
CA VAL A 65 -2.79 -6.12 -5.33
C VAL A 65 -1.37 -6.31 -4.86
N SER A 66 -0.40 -5.91 -5.68
CA SER A 66 1.02 -5.90 -5.32
C SER A 66 1.60 -4.50 -5.50
N GLY A 67 2.62 -4.18 -4.71
CA GLY A 67 3.27 -2.89 -4.83
C GLY A 67 4.24 -2.55 -3.71
N LYS A 68 4.80 -1.34 -3.83
CA LYS A 68 5.74 -0.80 -2.84
C LYS A 68 4.99 -0.33 -1.61
N VAL A 69 5.47 -0.71 -0.44
CA VAL A 69 4.93 -0.31 0.85
C VAL A 69 5.97 0.48 1.64
N ARG A 70 5.50 1.22 2.64
CA ARG A 70 6.34 1.84 3.66
C ARG A 70 5.97 1.32 5.05
N PRO A 71 6.93 1.29 5.98
CA PRO A 71 6.63 0.98 7.38
C PRO A 71 5.62 1.98 7.97
N PRO A 72 4.90 1.56 9.04
CA PRO A 72 4.04 2.45 9.80
C PRO A 72 4.84 3.61 10.41
N LYS A 73 4.25 4.81 10.39
CA LYS A 73 4.73 5.95 11.20
C LYS A 73 4.37 5.75 12.67
N GLU A 74 4.89 6.61 13.54
CA GLU A 74 4.73 6.53 15.01
C GLU A 74 3.28 6.34 15.51
N ASN A 75 2.28 6.80 14.76
CA ASN A 75 0.85 6.69 15.09
C ASN A 75 0.06 5.73 14.17
N GLU A 76 0.76 4.92 13.38
CA GLU A 76 0.15 3.96 12.47
C GLU A 76 0.47 2.53 12.94
N ARG A 77 -0.45 1.60 12.67
CA ARG A 77 -0.30 0.19 13.06
C ARG A 77 0.18 -0.72 11.93
N TYR A 78 -0.07 -0.31 10.69
CA TYR A 78 0.06 -1.14 9.49
C TYR A 78 1.02 -0.51 8.50
N TYR A 79 1.62 -1.34 7.65
CA TYR A 79 2.31 -0.85 6.47
C TYR A 79 1.34 -0.06 5.59
N GLY A 80 1.84 0.98 4.92
CA GLY A 80 1.05 1.77 3.97
C GLY A 80 1.46 1.48 2.55
N LEU A 81 0.50 1.15 1.68
CA LEU A 81 0.75 1.02 0.25
C LEU A 81 1.12 2.39 -0.34
N LEU A 82 2.32 2.51 -0.91
CA LEU A 82 2.79 3.73 -1.57
C LEU A 82 2.39 3.75 -3.05
N HIS A 83 2.63 2.63 -3.73
CA HIS A 83 2.44 2.50 -5.16
C HIS A 83 1.82 1.15 -5.46
N VAL A 84 0.76 1.14 -6.27
CA VAL A 84 0.22 -0.10 -6.87
C VAL A 84 1.09 -0.40 -8.08
N GLU A 85 1.71 -1.58 -8.09
CA GLU A 85 2.53 -2.06 -9.21
C GLU A 85 1.70 -2.94 -10.16
N ALA A 86 0.90 -3.86 -9.60
CA ALA A 86 0.05 -4.75 -10.40
C ALA A 86 -1.24 -5.11 -9.66
N VAL A 87 -2.30 -5.37 -10.43
CA VAL A 87 -3.61 -5.83 -9.96
C VAL A 87 -3.98 -7.11 -10.69
N ASN A 88 -4.25 -8.19 -9.95
CA ASN A 88 -4.59 -9.51 -10.49
C ASN A 88 -3.56 -10.09 -11.49
N GLY A 89 -2.31 -9.63 -11.42
CA GLY A 89 -1.22 -10.05 -12.31
C GLY A 89 -1.05 -9.19 -13.57
N ASP A 90 -1.88 -8.15 -13.73
CA ASP A 90 -1.76 -7.15 -14.79
C ASP A 90 -1.13 -5.86 -14.23
N ASP A 91 -0.11 -5.34 -14.94
CA ASP A 91 0.61 -4.09 -14.62
C ASP A 91 -0.16 -2.83 -15.06
#